data_AF-A0A7V9CDG6-F1
#
_entry.id   AF-A0A7V9CDG6-F1
#
_cell.length_a   1.000
_cell.length_b   1.000
_cell.length_c   1.000
_cell.angle_alpha   90.00
_cell.angle_beta   90.00
_cell.angle_gamma   90.00
#
_symmetry.space_group_name_H-M   'P 1'
#
loop_
_entity.id
_entity.type
_entity.pdbx_description
1 polymer ?
#
loop_
_entity_poly.entity_id
_entity_poly.type
_entity_poly.pdbx_seq_one_letter_code
_entity_poly.pdbx_strand_id
1 'polypeptide(L)'
;MTPPAPLTGGCGCGAVRFELSEPPSAAAYCHCGRCRHRTGTGMQASARVEPGSVSVTAGADQLTTWMLEDGLVPDDGLPRFDGRLPG
;
A
#
# COMPACT_ATOMS: atom_id res chain seq x y z
N MET A 1 14.36 15.02 -0.11
CA MET A 1 15.56 14.19 -0.36
C MET A 1 15.20 12.77 0.02
N THR A 2 15.22 11.84 -0.93
CA THR A 2 14.96 10.42 -0.66
C THR A 2 16.28 9.79 -0.24
N PRO A 3 16.34 8.99 0.84
CA PRO A 3 17.58 8.32 1.23
C PRO A 3 18.00 7.30 0.15
N PRO A 4 19.30 7.00 0.02
CA PRO A 4 19.78 6.00 -0.92
C PRO A 4 19.27 4.61 -0.54
N ALA A 5 19.04 3.78 -1.55
CA ALA A 5 18.65 2.38 -1.37
C ALA A 5 19.83 1.51 -0.87
N PRO A 6 19.57 0.36 -0.22
CA PRO A 6 18.24 -0.16 0.10
C PRO A 6 17.57 0.58 1.26
N LEU A 7 16.27 0.87 1.14
CA LEU A 7 15.47 1.37 2.25
C LEU A 7 14.81 0.20 2.95
N THR A 8 14.93 0.13 4.28
CA THR A 8 14.31 -0.92 5.08
C THR A 8 13.02 -0.44 5.73
N GLY A 9 12.10 -1.37 5.95
CA GLY A 9 10.82 -1.11 6.57
C GLY A 9 10.22 -2.35 7.23
N GLY A 10 9.07 -2.17 7.87
CA GLY A 10 8.37 -3.29 8.48
C GLY A 10 6.97 -2.92 8.95
N CYS A 11 6.19 -3.95 9.25
CA CYS A 11 4.90 -3.77 9.91
C CYS A 11 5.11 -3.23 11.34
N GLY A 12 4.19 -2.41 11.83
CA GLY A 12 4.25 -1.84 13.19
C GLY A 12 4.27 -2.90 14.31
N CYS A 13 3.77 -4.11 14.06
CA CYS A 13 3.86 -5.23 15.00
C CYS A 13 5.24 -5.90 15.03
N GLY A 14 6.11 -5.62 14.06
CA GLY A 14 7.44 -6.20 13.95
C GLY A 14 7.53 -7.60 13.31
N ALA A 15 6.40 -8.29 13.09
CA ALA A 15 6.39 -9.64 12.52
C ALA A 15 6.84 -9.71 11.05
N VAL A 16 6.67 -8.61 10.29
CA VAL A 16 7.03 -8.53 8.87
C VAL A 16 8.10 -7.47 8.66
N ARG A 17 9.14 -7.81 7.90
CA ARG A 17 10.21 -6.90 7.46
C ARG A 17 10.35 -6.93 5.95
N PHE A 18 10.66 -5.78 5.36
CA PHE A 18 10.82 -5.64 3.92
C PHE A 18 11.91 -4.63 3.58
N GLU A 19 12.41 -4.73 2.37
CA GLU A 19 13.40 -3.84 1.78
C GLU A 19 12.95 -3.34 0.41
N LEU A 20 13.39 -2.13 0.09
CA LEU A 20 13.20 -1.46 -1.19
C LEU A 20 14.58 -1.30 -1.85
N SER A 21 14.82 -1.99 -2.97
CA SER A 21 16.07 -1.90 -3.72
C SER A 21 16.22 -0.58 -4.48
N GLU A 22 15.12 0.16 -4.65
CA GLU A 22 15.06 1.44 -5.34
C GLU A 22 14.27 2.47 -4.51
N PRO A 23 14.62 3.76 -4.58
CA PRO A 23 13.85 4.80 -3.92
C PRO A 23 12.43 4.89 -4.51
N PRO A 24 11.40 5.21 -3.71
CA PRO A 24 10.07 5.47 -4.23
C PRO A 24 10.06 6.61 -5.26
N SER A 25 9.34 6.41 -6.37
CA SER A 25 9.22 7.40 -7.46
C SER A 25 8.23 8.52 -7.16
N ALA A 26 7.28 8.28 -6.25
CA ALA A 26 6.35 9.31 -5.78
C ALA A 26 5.86 9.01 -4.36
N ALA A 27 5.42 10.05 -3.65
CA ALA A 27 4.66 9.93 -2.41
C ALA A 27 3.36 10.72 -2.54
N ALA A 28 2.27 10.18 -2.00
CA ALA A 28 0.96 10.80 -2.08
C ALA A 28 0.14 10.50 -0.83
N TYR A 29 -0.82 11.38 -0.56
CA TYR A 29 -1.84 11.17 0.45
C TYR A 29 -3.15 10.77 -0.20
N CYS A 30 -3.67 9.61 0.18
CA CYS A 30 -4.96 9.13 -0.29
C CYS A 30 -6.05 9.47 0.71
N HIS A 31 -7.10 10.13 0.24
CA HIS A 31 -8.22 10.59 1.05
C HIS A 31 -9.49 9.74 0.87
N CYS A 32 -9.47 8.65 0.12
CA CYS A 32 -10.69 7.86 -0.14
C CYS A 32 -11.20 7.15 1.12
N GLY A 33 -12.50 6.82 1.14
CA GLY A 33 -13.15 6.16 2.29
C GLY A 33 -12.44 4.88 2.73
N ARG A 34 -11.94 4.07 1.78
CA ARG A 34 -11.16 2.86 2.08
C ARG A 34 -9.88 3.14 2.84
N CYS A 35 -9.10 4.09 2.36
CA CYS A 35 -7.82 4.40 2.96
C CYS A 35 -8.03 4.95 4.36
N ARG A 36 -9.05 5.82 4.55
CA ARG A 36 -9.46 6.30 5.87
C ARG A 36 -9.90 5.16 6.80
N HIS A 37 -10.72 4.23 6.31
CA HIS A 37 -11.18 3.09 7.09
C HIS A 37 -10.03 2.17 7.50
N ARG A 38 -9.14 1.83 6.56
CA ARG A 38 -7.98 0.95 6.80
C ARG A 38 -7.02 1.52 7.84
N THR A 39 -6.78 2.82 7.84
CA THR A 39 -5.85 3.47 8.77
C THR A 39 -6.52 3.97 10.04
N GLY A 40 -7.85 4.13 10.06
CA GLY A 40 -8.58 4.81 11.13
C GLY A 40 -8.31 6.32 11.19
N THR A 41 -7.77 6.91 10.12
CA THR A 41 -7.35 8.33 10.07
C THR A 41 -8.02 9.07 8.90
N GLY A 42 -7.84 10.40 8.83
CA GLY A 42 -8.39 11.22 7.74
C GLY A 42 -7.75 10.99 6.36
N MET A 43 -6.65 10.25 6.29
CA MET A 43 -5.88 10.00 5.07
C MET A 43 -4.84 8.89 5.27
N GLN A 44 -4.37 8.30 4.17
CA GLN A 44 -3.28 7.33 4.19
C GLN A 44 -2.09 7.88 3.42
N ALA A 45 -0.91 7.83 4.04
CA ALA A 45 0.36 8.07 3.36
C ALA A 45 0.73 6.85 2.52
N SER A 46 1.02 7.06 1.24
CA SER A 46 1.43 6.04 0.28
C SER A 46 2.68 6.47 -0.46
N ALA A 47 3.46 5.50 -0.90
CA ALA A 47 4.57 5.69 -1.81
C ALA A 47 4.39 4.78 -3.03
N ARG A 48 4.72 5.28 -4.23
CA ARG A 48 4.80 4.48 -5.45
C ARG A 48 6.22 3.96 -5.58
N VAL A 49 6.36 2.65 -5.78
CA VAL A 49 7.62 1.92 -5.87
C VAL A 49 7.64 1.13 -7.16
N GLU A 50 8.82 0.90 -7.74
CA GLU A 50 8.93 0.14 -8.98
C GLU A 50 8.53 -1.33 -8.75
N PRO A 51 7.76 -1.96 -9.65
CA PRO A 51 7.44 -3.38 -9.55
C PRO A 51 8.72 -4.22 -9.44
N GLY A 52 8.75 -5.17 -8.50
CA GLY A 52 9.93 -6.00 -8.24
C GLY A 52 11.01 -5.36 -7.35
N SER A 53 10.91 -4.06 -7.04
CA SER A 53 11.86 -3.38 -6.13
C SER A 53 11.61 -3.66 -4.64
N VAL A 54 10.51 -4.34 -4.29
CA VAL A 54 10.14 -4.68 -2.92
C VAL A 54 10.43 -6.15 -2.65
N SER A 55 11.15 -6.45 -1.58
CA SER A 55 11.38 -7.82 -1.10
C SER A 55 11.01 -7.95 0.38
N VAL A 56 10.22 -8.97 0.71
CA VAL A 56 9.91 -9.32 2.12
C VAL A 56 11.07 -10.15 2.66
N THR A 57 11.78 -9.64 3.66
CA THR A 57 12.97 -10.29 4.24
C THR A 57 12.66 -11.12 5.47
N ALA A 58 11.49 -10.93 6.10
CA ALA A 58 10.99 -11.77 7.19
C ALA A 58 9.46 -11.72 7.29
N GLY A 59 8.85 -12.84 7.72
CA GLY A 59 7.42 -12.93 8.04
C GLY A 59 6.49 -13.01 6.82
N ALA A 60 6.96 -13.53 5.69
CA ALA A 60 6.13 -13.67 4.48
C ALA A 60 4.90 -14.57 4.72
N ASP A 61 5.00 -15.55 5.61
CA ASP A 61 3.91 -16.42 6.07
C ASP A 61 2.83 -15.69 6.88
N GLN A 62 3.14 -14.50 7.40
CA GLN A 62 2.19 -13.64 8.13
C GLN A 62 1.42 -12.69 7.21
N LEU A 63 1.69 -12.72 5.90
CA LEU A 63 1.01 -11.88 4.92
C LEU A 63 -0.21 -12.59 4.35
N THR A 64 -1.30 -11.85 4.26
CA THR A 64 -2.48 -12.22 3.47
C THR A 64 -2.86 -11.06 2.56
N THR A 65 -3.51 -11.39 1.44
CA THR A 65 -4.00 -10.38 0.49
C THR A 65 -5.50 -10.26 0.60
N TRP A 66 -5.97 -9.02 0.69
CA TRP A 66 -7.39 -8.73 0.55
C TRP A 66 -7.63 -8.07 -0.82
N MET A 67 -8.45 -8.72 -1.63
CA MET A 67 -8.93 -8.19 -2.90
C MET A 67 -10.40 -7.79 -2.73
N LEU A 68 -10.75 -6.65 -3.33
CA LEU A 68 -12.15 -6.22 -3.42
C LEU A 68 -12.87 -7.07 -4.48
N GLU A 69 -14.08 -7.53 -4.16
CA GLU A 69 -14.89 -8.39 -5.04
C GLU A 69 -15.23 -7.69 -6.37
N ASP A 70 -15.42 -6.37 -6.38
CA ASP A 70 -15.91 -5.64 -7.56
C ASP A 70 -14.82 -4.95 -8.41
N GLY A 71 -13.54 -5.07 -8.05
CA GLY A 71 -12.44 -4.45 -8.80
C GLY A 71 -12.44 -2.91 -8.74
N LEU A 72 -11.26 -2.30 -8.59
CA LEU A 72 -11.13 -0.84 -8.56
C LEU A 72 -10.99 -0.21 -9.94
N VAL A 73 -11.03 -1.00 -11.00
CA VAL A 73 -10.73 -0.52 -12.34
C VAL A 73 -11.85 -1.02 -13.24
N PRO A 74 -12.90 -0.22 -13.44
CA PRO A 74 -13.83 -0.46 -14.54
C PRO A 74 -13.07 -0.41 -15.87
N ASP A 75 -13.66 -0.91 -16.96
CA ASP A 75 -13.04 -0.89 -18.31
C ASP A 75 -12.66 0.53 -18.79
N ASP A 76 -13.20 1.57 -18.15
CA ASP A 76 -12.86 2.98 -18.37
C ASP A 76 -11.56 3.44 -17.68
N GLY A 77 -10.93 2.56 -16.88
CA GLY A 77 -9.64 2.81 -16.24
C GLY A 77 -9.68 3.72 -15.02
N LEU A 78 -10.86 4.14 -14.53
CA LEU A 78 -10.97 5.12 -13.45
C LEU A 78 -11.33 4.50 -12.10
N PRO A 79 -10.58 4.79 -11.02
CA PRO A 79 -10.91 4.26 -9.70
C PRO A 79 -12.22 4.83 -9.18
N ARG A 80 -13.29 4.02 -9.16
CA ARG A 80 -14.54 4.36 -8.49
C ARG A 80 -14.51 3.85 -7.06
N PHE A 81 -14.67 4.78 -6.13
CA PHE A 81 -14.91 4.47 -4.72
C PHE A 81 -16.10 5.32 -4.29
N ASP A 82 -17.30 4.75 -4.32
CA ASP A 82 -18.55 5.44 -3.98
C ASP A 82 -18.76 5.62 -2.46
N GLY A 83 -17.83 5.08 -1.66
CA GLY A 83 -17.85 5.19 -0.20
C GLY A 83 -18.83 4.25 0.49
N ARG A 84 -19.47 3.31 -0.23
CA ARG A 84 -20.32 2.27 0.35
C ARG A 84 -19.53 0.97 0.43
N LEU A 85 -19.24 0.51 1.64
CA LEU A 85 -18.66 -0.83 1.83
C LEU A 85 -19.77 -1.87 1.59
N PRO A 86 -19.49 -3.01 0.93
CA PRO A 86 -20.40 -4.15 0.98
C PRO A 86 -20.55 -4.60 2.44
N GLY A 87 -21.80 -4.88 2.83
CA GLY A 87 -22.18 -5.27 4.19
C GLY A 87 -21.97 -6.75 4.47
#